data_AF-A0A1N6WIJ9-F1
#
_entry.id   AF-A0A1N6WIJ9-F1
#
_cell.length_a   1.000
_cell.length_b   1.000
_cell.length_c   1.000
_cell.angle_alpha   90.00
_cell.angle_beta   90.00
_cell.angle_gamma   90.00
#
_symmetry.space_group_name_H-M   'P 1'
#
loop_
_entity.id
_entity.type
_entity.pdbx_description
1 polymer ?
#
loop_
_entity_poly.entity_id
_entity_poly.type
_entity_poly.pdbx_seq_one_letter_code
_entity_poly.pdbx_strand_id
1 'polypeptide(L)' 'QIGYNRAASIMERMEHEGIVGPANHAGKREILVDGVSRIDDED' A
#
# COMPACT_ATOMS: atom_id res chain seq x y z
N GLN A 1 10.27 0.04 14.37
CA GLN A 1 9.50 1.16 13.78
C GLN A 1 10.32 1.76 12.65
N ILE A 2 9.70 1.99 11.49
CA ILE A 2 10.36 2.62 10.34
C ILE A 2 9.98 4.10 10.28
N GLY A 3 10.93 4.99 9.98
CA GLY A 3 10.69 6.44 9.88
C GLY A 3 9.99 6.84 8.57
N TYR A 4 9.44 8.06 8.54
CA TYR A 4 8.63 8.58 7.42
C TYR A 4 9.35 8.51 6.06
N ASN A 5 10.61 8.97 5.99
CA ASN A 5 11.38 8.95 4.74
C ASN A 5 11.58 7.53 4.20
N ARG A 6 11.78 6.56 5.10
CA ARG A 6 11.91 5.15 4.72
C ARG A 6 10.58 4.58 4.24
N ALA A 7 9.47 4.93 4.90
CA ALA A 7 8.13 4.52 4.46
C ALA A 7 7.79 5.08 3.07
N ALA A 8 8.16 6.33 2.78
CA ALA A 8 7.95 6.96 1.48
C ALA A 8 8.69 6.20 0.35
N SER A 9 9.96 5.85 0.57
CA SER A 9 10.73 5.07 -0.43
C SER A 9 10.17 3.65 -0.64
N ILE A 10 9.58 3.04 0.39
CA ILE A 10 8.91 1.74 0.25
C ILE A 10 7.63 1.93 -0.57
N MET A 11 6.83 2.96 -0.31
CA MET A 11 5.61 3.26 -1.08
C MET A 11 5.90 3.50 -2.56
N GLU A 12 6.94 4.28 -2.87
CA GLU A 12 7.37 4.53 -4.25
C GLU A 12 7.75 3.23 -4.98
N ARG A 13 8.50 2.34 -4.31
CA ARG A 13 8.84 1.03 -4.86
C ARG A 13 7.63 0.14 -5.05
N MET A 14 6.73 0.09 -4.08
CA MET A 14 5.50 -0.70 -4.17
C MET A 14 4.59 -0.22 -5.29
N GLU A 15 4.55 1.09 -5.56
CA GLU A 15 3.83 1.67 -6.69
C GLU A 15 4.50 1.27 -8.02
N HIS A 16 5.83 1.34 -8.10
CA HIS A 16 6.59 0.92 -9.29
C HIS A 16 6.49 -0.59 -9.59
N GLU A 17 6.49 -1.42 -8.54
CA GLU A 17 6.36 -2.87 -8.63
C GLU A 17 4.89 -3.31 -8.88
N GLY A 18 3.94 -2.37 -8.94
CA GLY A 18 2.53 -2.65 -9.21
C GLY A 18 1.81 -3.33 -8.04
N ILE A 19 2.35 -3.23 -6.82
CA ILE A 19 1.77 -3.78 -5.59
C ILE A 19 0.69 -2.83 -5.05
N VAL A 20 0.89 -1.52 -5.24
CA VAL A 20 0.02 -0.46 -4.75
C VAL A 20 -0.34 0.47 -5.91
N GLY A 21 -1.61 0.87 -5.99
CA GLY A 21 -2.11 1.82 -6.97
C GLY A 21 -1.77 3.28 -6.67
N PRO A 22 -2.04 4.21 -7.60
CA PRO A 22 -1.80 5.63 -7.41
C PRO A 22 -2.64 6.18 -6.24
N ALA A 23 -2.17 7.29 -5.66
CA ALA A 23 -2.93 7.98 -4.62
C ALA A 23 -4.19 8.62 -5.21
N ASN A 24 -5.32 8.48 -4.50
CA ASN A 24 -6.53 9.24 -4.80
C ASN A 24 -6.46 10.66 -4.22
N HIS A 25 -7.51 11.45 -4.42
CA HIS A 25 -7.60 12.84 -3.95
C HIS A 25 -7.40 13.00 -2.42
N ALA A 26 -7.68 11.96 -1.63
CA ALA A 26 -7.49 11.95 -0.19
C ALA A 26 -6.12 11.38 0.24
N GLY A 27 -5.25 11.01 -0.70
CA GLY A 27 -3.95 10.40 -0.43
C GLY A 27 -3.98 8.91 -0.12
N LYS A 28 -5.15 8.24 -0.24
CA LYS A 28 -5.27 6.79 -0.05
C LYS A 28 -4.84 6.06 -1.32
N ARG A 29 -4.31 4.85 -1.17
CA ARG A 29 -3.88 3.99 -2.28
C ARG A 29 -4.53 2.62 -2.15
N GLU A 30 -4.84 2.00 -3.27
CA GLU A 30 -5.41 0.65 -3.34
C GLU A 30 -4.30 -0.41 -3.38
N ILE A 31 -4.50 -1.55 -2.74
CA ILE A 31 -3.58 -2.69 -2.83
C ILE A 31 -3.99 -3.54 -4.03
N LEU A 32 -3.06 -3.79 -4.95
CA LEU A 32 -3.33 -4.50 -6.21
C LEU A 32 -3.06 -6.00 -6.11
N VAL A 33 -2.48 -6.46 -4.99
CA VAL A 33 -2.18 -7.88 -4.74
C VAL A 33 -3.29 -8.55 -3.91
N ASP A 34 -3.71 -9.74 -4.34
CA ASP A 34 -4.81 -10.55 -3.75
C ASP A 34 -4.49 -11.15 -2.36
N GLY A 35 -3.36 -10.79 -1.76
CA GLY A 35 -2.87 -11.42 -0.52
C GLY A 35 -3.42 -10.81 0.78
N VAL A 36 -3.94 -9.57 0.75
CA VAL A 36 -4.23 -8.81 1.96
C VAL A 36 -5.72 -8.82 2.33
N SER A 37 -6.62 -9.04 1.38
CA SER A 37 -8.09 -9.01 1.58
C SER A 37 -8.66 -10.19 2.36
N ARG A 38 -7.83 -11.09 2.91
CA ARG A 38 -8.28 -12.28 3.66
C ARG A 38 -8.39 -12.08 5.17
N ILE A 39 -8.14 -10.87 5.68
CA ILE A 39 -8.07 -10.61 7.13
C ILE A 39 -9.38 -10.01 7.67
N ASP A 40 -10.34 -9.64 6.80
CA ASP A 40 -11.58 -8.97 7.20
C ASP A 40 -12.79 -9.92 7.41
N ASP A 41 -12.60 -11.25 7.41
CA ASP A 41 -13.69 -12.26 7.50
C ASP A 41 -13.83 -12.96 8.88
N GLU A 42 -13.09 -12.56 9.93
CA GLU A 42 -13.24 -13.13 11.28
C GLU A 42 -13.69 -12.06 12.31
N ASP A 43 -15.01 -11.92 12.47
CA ASP A 43 -15.69 -11.33 13.64
C ASP A 43 -15.99 -12.43 14.69
#